data_AF-A0A4Q4YP99-F1
#
_entry.id   AF-A0A4Q4YP99-F1
#
_cell.length_a   1.000
_cell.length_b   1.000
_cell.length_c   1.000
_cell.angle_alpha   90.00
_cell.angle_beta   90.00
_cell.angle_gamma   90.00
#
_symmetry.space_group_name_H-M   'P 1'
#
loop_
_entity.id
_entity.type
_entity.pdbx_description
1 polymer ?
#
loop_
_entity_poly.entity_id
_entity_poly.type
_entity_poly.pdbx_seq_one_letter_code
_entity_poly.pdbx_strand_id
1 'polypeptide(L)'
;MDPPTISKIVNAESIKRKRDEDSETLDAASRKRKRDEAVKQIIEEVEEIRDIRRELSPRSDNTATRLLALGRKILDDPDADVEPLSISHEAFMKGYEVAKERDMATSELDEIKFFLQISDWAANIVNNIRGMNDTARGKYAEHLGREYKKKGLGTYRDGQNEAKKSQDWTPFGTYSDGTWAKLSAEFDAVQKWRADGEPSGLEPATPVIDRLEQCCAHAKIEYGDFVKALKANVRRNELAHNPPPRLDNYLKPDGTVDWDSIWMACKDTKAKLKRSYDKGLLTESRYMLFRNTVDTWFKSYVSGWDSNGNAVETPAATKGKKGAIDRKAKDAKAMSAPMPLSSYKKGKWDGTVPRASGL
;
A
#
# COMPACT_ATOMS: atom_id res chain seq x y z
N MET A 1 76.35 19.52 -49.29
CA MET A 1 75.36 19.10 -48.28
C MET A 1 76.13 18.89 -47.00
N ASP A 2 75.94 19.77 -46.02
CA ASP A 2 76.65 19.70 -44.74
C ASP A 2 76.08 18.57 -43.87
N PRO A 3 76.92 17.77 -43.19
CA PRO A 3 76.43 16.74 -42.29
C PRO A 3 75.76 17.39 -41.07
N PRO A 4 74.65 16.84 -40.56
CA PRO A 4 74.01 17.37 -39.37
C PRO A 4 74.98 17.20 -38.19
N THR A 5 75.29 18.31 -37.53
CA THR A 5 76.16 18.37 -36.36
C THR A 5 75.59 17.46 -35.26
N ILE A 6 76.40 16.52 -34.77
CA ILE A 6 76.07 15.48 -33.76
C ILE A 6 75.30 16.05 -32.55
N SER A 7 75.54 17.32 -32.19
CA SER A 7 74.84 18.03 -31.11
C SER A 7 73.32 18.17 -31.30
N LYS A 8 72.79 18.25 -32.53
CA LYS A 8 71.34 18.39 -32.78
C LYS A 8 70.57 17.06 -32.67
N ILE A 9 71.23 15.93 -32.94
CA ILE A 9 70.62 14.59 -32.89
C ILE A 9 70.45 14.13 -31.43
N VAL A 10 71.47 14.35 -30.59
CA VAL A 10 71.44 14.01 -29.16
C VAL A 10 70.37 14.83 -28.41
N ASN A 11 70.14 16.08 -28.82
CA ASN A 11 69.12 16.93 -28.20
C ASN A 11 67.69 16.48 -28.57
N ALA A 12 67.46 16.07 -29.82
CA ALA A 12 66.16 15.58 -30.29
C ALA A 12 65.76 14.23 -29.65
N GLU A 13 66.70 13.29 -29.48
CA GLU A 13 66.44 12.04 -28.77
C GLU A 13 66.21 12.24 -27.27
N SER A 14 66.90 13.19 -26.62
CA SER A 14 66.65 13.51 -25.21
C SER A 14 65.28 14.15 -24.97
N ILE A 15 64.83 15.01 -25.90
CA ILE A 15 63.51 15.64 -25.85
C ILE A 15 62.41 14.60 -26.10
N LYS A 16 62.65 13.64 -27.01
CA LYS A 16 61.70 12.55 -27.29
C LYS A 16 61.57 11.59 -26.10
N ARG A 17 62.69 11.16 -25.48
CA ARG A 17 62.67 10.34 -24.25
C ARG A 17 61.96 11.04 -23.09
N LYS A 18 62.21 12.33 -22.87
CA LYS A 18 61.46 13.11 -21.86
C LYS A 18 59.96 13.14 -22.14
N ARG A 19 59.56 13.32 -23.41
CA ARG A 19 58.14 13.33 -23.78
C ARG A 19 57.44 12.00 -23.56
N ASP A 20 58.15 10.91 -23.85
CA ASP A 20 57.63 9.55 -23.67
C ASP A 20 57.56 9.20 -22.16
N GLU A 21 58.56 9.58 -21.34
CA GLU A 21 58.55 9.45 -19.87
C GLU A 21 57.46 10.32 -19.21
N ASP A 22 57.27 11.56 -19.67
CA ASP A 22 56.22 12.47 -19.19
C ASP A 22 54.81 11.95 -19.57
N SER A 23 54.68 11.27 -20.71
CA SER A 23 53.43 10.63 -21.14
C SER A 23 53.10 9.38 -20.31
N GLU A 24 54.09 8.54 -20.01
CA GLU A 24 53.93 7.31 -19.22
C GLU A 24 53.60 7.62 -17.75
N THR A 25 54.23 8.66 -17.20
CA THR A 25 53.97 9.14 -15.82
C THR A 25 52.59 9.78 -15.68
N LEU A 26 52.09 10.51 -16.68
CA LEU A 26 50.73 11.06 -16.68
C LEU A 26 49.66 9.98 -16.74
N ASP A 27 49.86 8.92 -17.53
CA ASP A 27 48.93 7.79 -17.61
C ASP A 27 48.94 6.96 -16.31
N ALA A 28 50.11 6.70 -15.72
CA ALA A 28 50.22 6.05 -14.41
C ALA A 28 49.54 6.84 -13.29
N ALA A 29 49.71 8.17 -13.25
CA ALA A 29 49.06 9.04 -12.28
C ALA A 29 47.52 9.07 -12.47
N SER A 30 47.04 9.03 -13.71
CA SER A 30 45.59 8.94 -13.99
C SER A 30 45.00 7.60 -13.58
N ARG A 31 45.72 6.49 -13.81
CA ARG A 31 45.27 5.14 -13.41
C ARG A 31 45.22 5.01 -11.89
N LYS A 32 46.24 5.51 -11.18
CA LYS A 32 46.26 5.55 -9.72
C LYS A 32 45.09 6.34 -9.14
N ARG A 33 44.76 7.52 -9.69
CA ARG A 33 43.60 8.30 -9.22
C ARG A 33 42.27 7.55 -9.37
N LYS A 34 42.06 6.89 -10.52
CA LYS A 34 40.84 6.09 -10.76
C LYS A 34 40.75 4.89 -9.83
N ARG A 35 41.88 4.23 -9.58
CA ARG A 35 42.00 3.12 -8.61
C ARG A 35 41.61 3.56 -7.21
N ASP A 36 42.22 4.63 -6.72
CA ASP A 36 42.01 5.14 -5.35
C ASP A 36 40.56 5.62 -5.16
N GLU A 37 39.96 6.23 -6.18
CA GLU A 37 38.57 6.65 -6.15
C GLU A 37 37.61 5.46 -6.04
N ALA A 38 37.81 4.39 -6.82
CA ALA A 38 37.00 3.19 -6.75
C ALA A 38 37.11 2.50 -5.37
N VAL A 39 38.33 2.46 -4.80
CA VAL A 39 38.56 1.89 -3.46
C VAL A 39 37.87 2.72 -2.37
N LYS A 40 37.90 4.06 -2.47
CA LYS A 40 37.19 4.95 -1.54
C LYS A 40 35.68 4.77 -1.58
N GLN A 41 35.10 4.67 -2.79
CA GLN A 41 33.67 4.42 -2.95
C GLN A 41 33.23 3.12 -2.26
N ILE A 42 34.01 2.04 -2.42
CA ILE A 42 33.75 0.76 -1.74
C ILE A 42 33.82 0.90 -0.21
N ILE A 43 34.79 1.66 0.30
CA ILE A 43 34.92 1.90 1.75
C ILE A 43 33.73 2.69 2.28
N GLU A 44 33.36 3.79 1.63
CA GLU A 44 32.24 4.65 2.02
C GLU A 44 30.91 3.87 2.03
N GLU A 45 30.65 3.06 0.99
CA GLU A 45 29.43 2.25 0.89
C GLU A 45 29.34 1.21 2.02
N VAL A 46 30.45 0.54 2.35
CA VAL A 46 30.50 -0.45 3.44
C VAL A 46 30.38 0.21 4.82
N GLU A 47 30.97 1.39 5.03
CA GLU A 47 30.82 2.18 6.27
C GLU A 47 29.38 2.67 6.44
N GLU A 48 28.76 3.21 5.39
CA GLU A 48 27.36 3.65 5.43
C GLU A 48 26.42 2.50 5.78
N ILE A 49 26.61 1.32 5.19
CA ILE A 49 25.81 0.12 5.50
C ILE A 49 25.94 -0.25 6.99
N ARG A 50 27.14 -0.14 7.55
CA ARG A 50 27.44 -0.47 8.95
C ARG A 50 26.85 0.55 9.92
N ASP A 51 26.82 1.82 9.55
CA ASP A 51 26.30 2.91 10.37
C ASP A 51 24.77 2.98 10.34
N ILE A 52 24.14 2.77 9.18
CA ILE A 52 22.67 2.80 9.03
C ILE A 52 22.02 1.59 9.69
N ARG A 53 22.61 0.39 9.57
CA ARG A 53 22.09 -0.81 10.21
C ARG A 53 22.76 -1.03 11.54
N ARG A 54 22.05 -0.68 12.62
CA ARG A 54 22.49 -0.93 14.01
C ARG A 54 22.93 -2.36 14.31
N GLU A 55 22.54 -3.37 13.53
CA GLU A 55 22.98 -4.76 13.75
C GLU A 55 23.17 -5.53 12.42
N LEU A 56 24.35 -5.39 11.80
CA LEU A 56 24.83 -6.44 10.89
C LEU A 56 25.01 -7.74 11.70
N SER A 57 24.73 -8.90 11.09
CA SER A 57 25.05 -10.17 11.75
C SER A 57 26.56 -10.27 12.03
N PRO A 58 27.01 -10.98 13.09
CA PRO A 58 28.44 -11.05 13.43
C PRO A 58 29.34 -11.50 12.27
N ARG A 59 28.82 -12.36 11.38
CA ARG A 59 29.52 -12.80 10.16
C ARG A 59 29.63 -11.68 9.12
N SER A 60 28.56 -10.90 8.93
CA SER A 60 28.54 -9.80 7.97
C SER A 60 29.39 -8.63 8.47
N ASP A 61 29.36 -8.33 9.77
CA ASP A 61 30.20 -7.30 10.40
C ASP A 61 31.70 -7.66 10.32
N ASN A 62 32.05 -8.93 10.54
CA ASN A 62 33.43 -9.40 10.34
C ASN A 62 33.85 -9.30 8.86
N THR A 63 32.95 -9.59 7.93
CA THR A 63 33.22 -9.45 6.48
C THR A 63 33.41 -7.99 6.09
N ALA A 64 32.55 -7.10 6.57
CA ALA A 64 32.68 -5.65 6.40
C ALA A 64 34.00 -5.13 6.99
N THR A 65 34.36 -5.55 8.21
CA THR A 65 35.62 -5.19 8.86
C THR A 65 36.84 -5.61 8.02
N ARG A 66 36.81 -6.83 7.44
CA ARG A 66 37.87 -7.31 6.55
C ARG A 66 37.94 -6.53 5.24
N LEU A 67 36.80 -6.17 4.66
CA LEU A 67 36.70 -5.33 3.46
C LEU A 67 37.30 -3.94 3.69
N LEU A 68 36.93 -3.29 4.79
CA LEU A 68 37.46 -1.98 5.17
C LEU A 68 38.97 -2.03 5.40
N ALA A 69 39.47 -3.07 6.07
CA ALA A 69 40.90 -3.26 6.28
C ALA A 69 41.66 -3.49 4.96
N LEU A 70 41.08 -4.27 4.04
CA LEU A 70 41.65 -4.53 2.72
C LEU A 70 41.68 -3.26 1.86
N GLY A 71 40.58 -2.49 1.83
CA GLY A 71 40.51 -1.24 1.09
C GLY A 71 41.54 -0.21 1.56
N ARG A 72 41.67 -0.05 2.88
CA ARG A 72 42.70 0.84 3.47
C ARG A 72 44.12 0.39 3.09
N LYS A 73 44.41 -0.91 3.15
CA LYS A 73 45.71 -1.46 2.72
C LYS A 73 46.01 -1.18 1.25
N ILE A 74 45.02 -1.26 0.37
CA ILE A 74 45.19 -0.98 -1.07
C ILE A 74 45.44 0.53 -1.33
N LEU A 75 44.82 1.41 -0.54
CA LEU A 75 45.11 2.85 -0.62
C LEU A 75 46.56 3.15 -0.18
N ASP A 76 47.07 2.43 0.81
CA ASP A 76 48.42 2.59 1.34
C ASP A 76 49.52 1.97 0.46
N ASP A 77 49.17 1.03 -0.43
CA ASP A 77 50.10 0.33 -1.32
C ASP A 77 49.79 0.64 -2.81
N PRO A 78 50.63 1.44 -3.51
CA PRO A 78 50.42 1.83 -4.91
C PRO A 78 50.37 0.65 -5.90
N ASP A 79 50.98 -0.48 -5.55
CA ASP A 79 51.12 -1.65 -6.43
C ASP A 79 50.13 -2.76 -6.08
N ALA A 80 49.32 -2.56 -5.04
CA ALA A 80 48.31 -3.53 -4.63
C ALA A 80 47.19 -3.68 -5.68
N ASP A 81 46.85 -4.94 -5.94
CA ASP A 81 45.73 -5.32 -6.81
C ASP A 81 44.38 -5.04 -6.15
N VAL A 82 43.48 -4.41 -6.91
CA VAL A 82 42.12 -4.05 -6.49
C VAL A 82 41.13 -5.17 -6.73
N GLU A 83 41.41 -6.11 -7.64
CA GLU A 83 40.49 -7.18 -8.03
C GLU A 83 39.97 -7.98 -6.82
N PRO A 84 40.79 -8.38 -5.82
CA PRO A 84 40.31 -9.06 -4.62
C PRO A 84 39.32 -8.23 -3.78
N LEU A 85 39.50 -6.90 -3.74
CA LEU A 85 38.57 -5.99 -3.05
C LEU A 85 37.25 -5.92 -3.79
N SER A 86 37.27 -5.76 -5.11
CA SER A 86 36.06 -5.69 -5.95
C SER A 86 35.23 -6.98 -5.86
N ILE A 87 35.86 -8.14 -5.97
CA ILE A 87 35.17 -9.45 -5.84
C ILE A 87 34.56 -9.62 -4.45
N SER A 88 35.32 -9.27 -3.40
CA SER A 88 34.85 -9.37 -2.02
C SER A 88 33.70 -8.40 -1.75
N HIS A 89 33.75 -7.21 -2.34
CA HIS A 89 32.70 -6.20 -2.23
C HIS A 89 31.42 -6.68 -2.90
N GLU A 90 31.49 -7.19 -4.14
CA GLU A 90 30.33 -7.74 -4.86
C GLU A 90 29.69 -8.89 -4.07
N ALA A 91 30.49 -9.81 -3.52
CA ALA A 91 30.00 -10.90 -2.70
C ALA A 91 29.33 -10.42 -1.40
N PHE A 92 29.89 -9.39 -0.75
CA PHE A 92 29.30 -8.76 0.42
C PHE A 92 27.97 -8.08 0.09
N MET A 93 27.92 -7.28 -0.98
CA MET A 93 26.71 -6.58 -1.42
C MET A 93 25.60 -7.55 -1.78
N LYS A 94 25.91 -8.61 -2.52
CA LYS A 94 24.94 -9.67 -2.84
C LYS A 94 24.41 -10.36 -1.57
N GLY A 95 25.28 -10.63 -0.59
CA GLY A 95 24.87 -11.19 0.70
C GLY A 95 24.01 -10.23 1.52
N TYR A 96 24.35 -8.94 1.49
CA TYR A 96 23.62 -7.86 2.16
C TYR A 96 22.23 -7.67 1.56
N GLU A 97 22.10 -7.62 0.24
CA GLU A 97 20.83 -7.52 -0.47
C GLU A 97 19.90 -8.68 -0.13
N VAL A 98 20.42 -9.92 -0.16
CA VAL A 98 19.65 -11.12 0.22
C VAL A 98 19.20 -11.04 1.68
N ALA A 99 20.04 -10.58 2.60
CA ALA A 99 19.67 -10.39 4.00
C ALA A 99 18.58 -9.31 4.17
N LYS A 100 18.72 -8.18 3.45
CA LYS A 100 17.72 -7.10 3.43
C LYS A 100 16.38 -7.58 2.89
N GLU A 101 16.37 -8.34 1.80
CA GLU A 101 15.16 -8.95 1.25
C GLU A 101 14.51 -9.92 2.24
N ARG A 102 15.31 -10.73 2.93
CA ARG A 102 14.83 -11.67 3.95
C ARG A 102 14.24 -10.96 5.16
N ASP A 103 14.85 -9.89 5.64
CA ASP A 103 14.31 -9.10 6.75
C ASP A 103 13.00 -8.42 6.37
N MET A 104 12.91 -7.85 5.17
CA MET A 104 11.66 -7.30 4.65
C MET A 104 10.58 -8.38 4.56
N ALA A 105 10.90 -9.55 4.01
CA ALA A 105 9.97 -10.67 3.92
C ALA A 105 9.53 -11.18 5.31
N THR A 106 10.42 -11.16 6.31
CA THR A 106 10.10 -11.53 7.69
C THR A 106 9.17 -10.49 8.33
N SER A 107 9.45 -9.20 8.13
CA SER A 107 8.58 -8.10 8.58
C SER A 107 7.19 -8.16 7.95
N GLU A 108 7.10 -8.44 6.64
CA GLU A 108 5.81 -8.62 5.95
C GLU A 108 5.05 -9.83 6.50
N LEU A 109 5.74 -10.94 6.74
CA LEU A 109 5.14 -12.15 7.31
C LEU A 109 4.64 -11.90 8.74
N ASP A 110 5.39 -11.14 9.54
CA ASP A 110 4.99 -10.80 10.91
C ASP A 110 3.82 -9.80 10.92
N GLU A 111 3.77 -8.84 9.99
CA GLU A 111 2.59 -7.99 9.77
C GLU A 111 1.36 -8.83 9.42
N ILE A 112 1.49 -9.78 8.47
CA ILE A 112 0.40 -10.67 8.07
C ILE A 112 -0.07 -11.52 9.26
N LYS A 113 0.85 -12.13 10.01
CA LYS A 113 0.51 -12.91 11.21
C LYS A 113 -0.22 -12.05 12.24
N PHE A 114 0.28 -10.84 12.51
CA PHE A 114 -0.36 -9.92 13.43
C PHE A 114 -1.79 -9.61 13.01
N PHE A 115 -2.02 -9.24 11.75
CA PHE A 115 -3.36 -8.93 11.26
C PHE A 115 -4.27 -10.16 11.25
N LEU A 116 -3.76 -11.34 10.91
CA LEU A 116 -4.54 -12.58 11.00
C LEU A 116 -4.96 -12.87 12.45
N GLN A 117 -4.06 -12.70 13.43
CA GLN A 117 -4.34 -12.93 14.84
C GLN A 117 -5.31 -11.92 15.46
N ILE A 118 -5.11 -10.62 15.19
CA ILE A 118 -5.97 -9.56 15.76
C ILE A 118 -7.34 -9.48 15.07
N SER A 119 -7.46 -9.99 13.84
CA SER A 119 -8.65 -9.75 13.01
C SER A 119 -9.94 -10.31 13.56
N ASP A 120 -9.94 -11.47 14.18
CA ASP A 120 -11.17 -12.06 14.72
C ASP A 120 -11.69 -11.24 15.91
N TRP A 121 -10.79 -10.72 16.74
CA TRP A 121 -11.11 -9.78 17.81
C TRP A 121 -11.66 -8.47 17.27
N ALA A 122 -10.98 -7.91 16.26
CA ALA A 122 -11.42 -6.68 15.60
C ALA A 122 -12.78 -6.85 14.90
N ALA A 123 -13.01 -7.99 14.24
CA ALA A 123 -14.27 -8.33 13.61
C ALA A 123 -15.40 -8.50 14.64
N ASN A 124 -15.12 -9.11 15.79
CA ASN A 124 -16.10 -9.23 16.88
C ASN A 124 -16.52 -7.85 17.40
N ILE A 125 -15.58 -6.94 17.65
CA ILE A 125 -15.85 -5.54 18.04
C ILE A 125 -16.76 -4.86 17.01
N VAL A 126 -16.40 -4.94 15.72
CA VAL A 126 -17.19 -4.34 14.63
C VAL A 126 -18.59 -4.94 14.57
N ASN A 127 -18.73 -6.26 14.75
CA ASN A 127 -20.01 -6.96 14.73
C ASN A 127 -20.89 -6.61 15.93
N ASN A 128 -20.32 -6.46 17.13
CA ASN A 128 -21.06 -6.04 18.33
C ASN A 128 -21.65 -4.65 18.15
N ILE A 129 -20.85 -3.71 17.62
CA ILE A 129 -21.29 -2.34 17.34
C ILE A 129 -22.33 -2.32 16.21
N ARG A 130 -22.15 -3.14 15.17
CA ARG A 130 -23.16 -3.35 14.13
C ARG A 130 -24.47 -3.87 14.71
N GLY A 131 -24.41 -4.76 15.69
CA GLY A 131 -25.58 -5.27 16.44
C GLY A 131 -26.35 -4.18 17.18
N MET A 132 -25.73 -3.05 17.52
CA MET A 132 -26.39 -1.92 18.19
C MET A 132 -27.15 -0.98 17.24
N ASN A 133 -27.08 -1.22 15.92
CA ASN A 133 -27.70 -0.36 14.91
C ASN A 133 -29.20 -0.14 15.16
N ASP A 134 -29.95 -1.21 15.45
CA ASP A 134 -31.39 -1.10 15.66
C ASP A 134 -31.75 -0.39 16.96
N THR A 135 -30.98 -0.63 18.02
CA THR A 135 -31.12 0.07 19.31
C THR A 135 -30.87 1.57 19.14
N ALA A 136 -29.77 1.94 18.49
CA ALA A 136 -29.41 3.33 18.24
C ALA A 136 -30.45 4.02 17.34
N ARG A 137 -30.95 3.34 16.30
CA ARG A 137 -32.05 3.83 15.46
C ARG A 137 -33.32 4.10 16.26
N GLY A 138 -33.70 3.17 17.14
CA GLY A 138 -34.86 3.33 18.03
C GLY A 138 -34.72 4.55 18.93
N LYS A 139 -33.54 4.73 19.54
CA LYS A 139 -33.24 5.88 20.40
C LYS A 139 -33.21 7.20 19.66
N TYR A 140 -32.72 7.22 18.43
CA TYR A 140 -32.82 8.39 17.57
C TYR A 140 -34.27 8.76 17.27
N ALA A 141 -35.11 7.78 16.90
CA ALA A 141 -36.53 8.03 16.65
C ALA A 141 -37.24 8.58 17.90
N GLU A 142 -36.95 8.03 19.08
CA GLU A 142 -37.47 8.56 20.36
C GLU A 142 -37.01 10.00 20.60
N HIS A 143 -35.74 10.31 20.34
CA HIS A 143 -35.19 11.66 20.51
C HIS A 143 -35.85 12.65 19.56
N LEU A 144 -35.99 12.32 18.27
CA LEU A 144 -36.63 13.18 17.29
C LEU A 144 -38.12 13.42 17.62
N GLY A 145 -38.83 12.38 18.09
CA GLY A 145 -40.18 12.53 18.61
C GLY A 145 -40.27 13.52 19.78
N ARG A 146 -39.32 13.49 20.72
CA ARG A 146 -39.26 14.46 21.83
C ARG A 146 -39.00 15.88 21.32
N GLU A 147 -38.07 16.05 20.39
CA GLU A 147 -37.72 17.37 19.82
C GLU A 147 -38.88 17.98 19.03
N TYR A 148 -39.60 17.20 18.23
CA TYR A 148 -40.80 17.66 17.51
C TYR A 148 -41.85 18.22 18.46
N LYS A 149 -42.14 17.48 19.53
CA LYS A 149 -43.08 17.91 20.56
C LYS A 149 -42.59 19.18 21.27
N LYS A 150 -41.31 19.22 21.65
CA LYS A 150 -40.71 20.35 22.37
C LYS A 150 -40.71 21.65 21.56
N LYS A 151 -40.46 21.55 20.25
CA LYS A 151 -40.36 22.71 19.34
C LYS A 151 -41.70 23.11 18.71
N GLY A 152 -42.80 22.43 19.06
CA GLY A 152 -44.12 22.71 18.48
C GLY A 152 -44.22 22.38 16.98
N LEU A 153 -43.34 21.53 16.46
CA LEU A 153 -43.29 21.14 15.04
C LEU A 153 -44.31 20.05 14.69
N GLY A 154 -44.95 19.45 15.69
CA GLY A 154 -45.92 18.38 15.53
C GLY A 154 -46.03 17.51 16.79
N THR A 155 -46.62 16.33 16.64
CA THR A 155 -46.72 15.35 17.73
C THR A 155 -45.43 14.55 17.89
N TYR A 156 -45.31 13.85 19.03
CA TYR A 156 -44.23 12.88 19.25
C TYR A 156 -44.20 11.79 18.15
N ARG A 157 -45.38 11.36 17.69
CA ARG A 157 -45.53 10.35 16.64
C ARG A 157 -45.08 10.88 15.28
N ASP A 158 -45.30 12.17 15.00
CA ASP A 158 -44.84 12.81 13.76
C ASP A 158 -43.31 12.81 13.69
N GLY A 159 -42.62 13.16 14.79
CA GLY A 159 -41.17 13.08 14.85
C GLY A 159 -40.62 11.65 14.74
N GLN A 160 -41.29 10.65 15.33
CA GLN A 160 -40.91 9.25 15.13
C GLN A 160 -41.14 8.77 13.69
N ASN A 161 -42.23 9.19 13.05
CA ASN A 161 -42.51 8.87 11.66
C ASN A 161 -41.49 9.53 10.73
N GLU A 162 -41.07 10.76 11.03
CA GLU A 162 -40.01 11.44 10.27
C GLU A 162 -38.68 10.69 10.37
N ALA A 163 -38.30 10.24 11.57
CA ALA A 163 -37.10 9.42 11.73
C ALA A 163 -37.15 8.13 10.89
N LYS A 164 -38.33 7.51 10.77
CA LYS A 164 -38.56 6.32 9.95
C LYS A 164 -38.52 6.59 8.44
N LYS A 165 -38.76 7.83 8.00
CA LYS A 165 -38.61 8.21 6.58
C LYS A 165 -37.15 8.22 6.14
N SER A 166 -36.19 8.23 7.05
CA SER A 166 -34.77 8.04 6.71
C SER A 166 -34.59 6.59 6.24
N GLN A 167 -34.69 6.37 4.93
CA GLN A 167 -34.64 5.03 4.32
C GLN A 167 -33.29 4.34 4.57
N ASP A 168 -32.22 5.11 4.76
CA ASP A 168 -30.86 4.63 5.00
C ASP A 168 -30.29 5.15 6.34
N TRP A 169 -30.89 4.73 7.45
CA TRP A 169 -30.34 5.05 8.78
C TRP A 169 -29.02 4.34 9.06
N THR A 170 -28.73 3.20 8.42
CA THR A 170 -27.56 2.40 8.81
C THR A 170 -26.25 3.04 8.36
N PRO A 171 -25.28 3.27 9.27
CA PRO A 171 -23.95 3.76 8.88
C PRO A 171 -23.06 2.65 8.32
N PHE A 172 -23.49 1.39 8.42
CA PHE A 172 -22.67 0.24 8.01
C PHE A 172 -22.77 -0.01 6.51
N GLY A 173 -21.67 -0.44 5.90
CA GLY A 173 -21.67 -1.14 4.63
C GLY A 173 -21.99 -2.62 4.81
N THR A 174 -22.21 -3.32 3.70
CA THR A 174 -22.37 -4.79 3.70
C THR A 174 -21.22 -5.47 4.45
N TYR A 175 -20.00 -4.98 4.22
CA TYR A 175 -18.75 -5.44 4.82
C TYR A 175 -17.99 -4.26 5.46
N SER A 176 -16.90 -4.56 6.17
CA SER A 176 -16.11 -3.56 6.91
C SER A 176 -15.45 -2.52 5.99
N ASP A 177 -15.00 -2.91 4.80
CA ASP A 177 -14.49 -2.01 3.74
C ASP A 177 -15.56 -0.99 3.31
N GLY A 178 -16.81 -1.43 3.14
CA GLY A 178 -17.92 -0.54 2.83
C GLY A 178 -18.25 0.45 3.96
N THR A 179 -18.17 0.01 5.23
CA THR A 179 -18.31 0.93 6.37
C THR A 179 -17.15 1.92 6.42
N TRP A 180 -15.92 1.44 6.19
CA TRP A 180 -14.71 2.27 6.18
C TRP A 180 -14.77 3.31 5.08
N ALA A 181 -15.14 2.95 3.84
CA ALA A 181 -15.26 3.90 2.74
C ALA A 181 -16.24 5.06 3.05
N LYS A 182 -17.40 4.75 3.64
CA LYS A 182 -18.37 5.77 4.08
C LYS A 182 -17.78 6.68 5.16
N LEU A 183 -17.09 6.09 6.14
CA LEU A 183 -16.49 6.82 7.25
C LEU A 183 -15.31 7.70 6.80
N SER A 184 -14.43 7.18 5.94
CA SER A 184 -13.29 7.90 5.37
C SER A 184 -13.73 9.11 4.58
N ALA A 185 -14.80 9.01 3.78
CA ALA A 185 -15.32 10.15 3.04
C ALA A 185 -15.75 11.32 3.96
N GLU A 186 -16.33 11.03 5.12
CA GLU A 186 -16.66 12.07 6.11
C GLU A 186 -15.42 12.59 6.84
N PHE A 187 -14.43 11.74 7.14
CA PHE A 187 -13.14 12.20 7.67
C PHE A 187 -12.44 13.16 6.71
N ASP A 188 -12.39 12.84 5.42
CA ASP A 188 -11.78 13.68 4.39
C ASP A 188 -12.51 15.02 4.27
N ALA A 189 -13.85 15.01 4.33
CA ALA A 189 -14.66 16.24 4.31
C ALA A 189 -14.36 17.15 5.52
N VAL A 190 -14.27 16.59 6.72
CA VAL A 190 -13.91 17.34 7.94
C VAL A 190 -12.47 17.85 7.88
N GLN A 191 -11.52 17.03 7.42
CA GLN A 191 -10.12 17.43 7.29
C GLN A 191 -9.95 18.56 6.26
N LYS A 192 -10.65 18.49 5.13
CA LYS A 192 -10.67 19.56 4.14
C LYS A 192 -11.24 20.85 4.73
N TRP A 193 -12.38 20.80 5.41
CA TRP A 193 -12.97 21.97 6.07
C TRP A 193 -12.04 22.60 7.12
N ARG A 194 -11.31 21.79 7.90
CA ARG A 194 -10.27 22.26 8.83
C ARG A 194 -9.10 22.92 8.09
N ALA A 195 -8.64 22.33 6.99
CA ALA A 195 -7.56 22.86 6.18
C ALA A 195 -7.94 24.21 5.52
N ASP A 196 -9.22 24.39 5.19
CA ASP A 196 -9.78 25.63 4.63
C ASP A 196 -9.99 26.74 5.69
N GLY A 197 -9.52 26.53 6.93
CA GLY A 197 -9.58 27.52 8.01
C GLY A 197 -10.90 27.51 8.79
N GLU A 198 -11.63 26.40 8.77
CA GLU A 198 -12.89 26.21 9.50
C GLU A 198 -13.97 27.27 9.18
N PRO A 199 -14.28 27.52 7.89
CA PRO A 199 -15.25 28.55 7.51
C PRO A 199 -16.64 28.22 8.08
N SER A 200 -17.20 29.16 8.85
CA SER A 200 -18.51 29.01 9.49
C SER A 200 -19.64 28.97 8.45
N GLY A 201 -20.64 28.12 8.69
CA GLY A 201 -21.77 27.88 7.78
C GLY A 201 -21.48 26.93 6.62
N LEU A 202 -20.22 26.48 6.48
CA LEU A 202 -19.79 25.48 5.51
C LEU A 202 -19.35 24.18 6.18
N GLU A 203 -19.81 23.93 7.42
CA GLU A 203 -19.43 22.74 8.15
C GLU A 203 -19.99 21.48 7.47
N PRO A 204 -19.18 20.44 7.27
CA PRO A 204 -19.64 19.23 6.60
C PRO A 204 -20.67 18.48 7.47
N ALA A 205 -21.65 17.88 6.80
CA ALA A 205 -22.55 16.93 7.44
C ALA A 205 -21.83 15.60 7.69
N THR A 206 -21.95 15.07 8.91
CA THR A 206 -21.27 13.83 9.34
C THR A 206 -22.23 12.75 9.86
N PRO A 207 -23.29 12.38 9.11
CA PRO A 207 -24.27 11.41 9.60
C PRO A 207 -23.66 10.04 9.91
N VAL A 208 -22.65 9.57 9.17
CA VAL A 208 -22.01 8.27 9.41
C VAL A 208 -21.25 8.30 10.74
N ILE A 209 -20.42 9.33 10.98
CA ILE A 209 -19.71 9.51 12.26
C ILE A 209 -20.71 9.59 13.41
N ASP A 210 -21.72 10.47 13.33
CA ASP A 210 -22.69 10.68 14.41
C ASP A 210 -23.43 9.37 14.77
N ARG A 211 -23.78 8.55 13.78
CA ARG A 211 -24.49 7.28 13.99
C ARG A 211 -23.60 6.21 14.57
N LEU A 212 -22.35 6.13 14.11
CA LEU A 212 -21.37 5.20 14.64
C LEU A 212 -21.03 5.53 16.10
N GLU A 213 -20.90 6.81 16.45
CA GLU A 213 -20.76 7.27 17.83
C GLU A 213 -21.91 6.78 18.72
N GLN A 214 -23.17 6.89 18.25
CA GLN A 214 -24.32 6.36 18.99
C GLN A 214 -24.26 4.83 19.15
N CYS A 215 -23.94 4.09 18.07
CA CYS A 215 -23.78 2.64 18.14
C CYS A 215 -22.68 2.23 19.13
N CYS A 216 -21.54 2.93 19.10
CA CYS A 216 -20.42 2.74 20.03
C CYS A 216 -20.82 3.03 21.47
N ALA A 217 -21.52 4.15 21.73
CA ALA A 217 -22.02 4.50 23.06
C ALA A 217 -22.98 3.43 23.61
N HIS A 218 -23.85 2.87 22.79
CA HIS A 218 -24.73 1.77 23.17
C HIS A 218 -23.99 0.46 23.42
N ALA A 219 -22.93 0.19 22.64
CA ALA A 219 -22.06 -0.96 22.85
C ALA A 219 -21.11 -0.79 24.05
N LYS A 220 -21.03 0.41 24.63
CA LYS A 220 -20.03 0.80 25.65
C LYS A 220 -18.60 0.62 25.17
N ILE A 221 -18.36 0.94 23.91
CA ILE A 221 -17.04 0.90 23.27
C ILE A 221 -16.68 2.32 22.86
N GLU A 222 -15.45 2.73 23.18
CA GLU A 222 -14.95 4.03 22.75
C GLU A 222 -14.88 4.11 21.23
N TYR A 223 -15.34 5.23 20.67
CA TYR A 223 -15.41 5.41 19.22
C TYR A 223 -14.04 5.25 18.55
N GLY A 224 -12.98 5.79 19.18
CA GLY A 224 -11.61 5.65 18.68
C GLY A 224 -11.15 4.20 18.58
N ASP A 225 -11.53 3.34 19.53
CA ASP A 225 -11.16 1.93 19.52
C ASP A 225 -11.95 1.14 18.48
N PHE A 226 -13.22 1.50 18.26
CA PHE A 226 -13.98 0.99 17.12
C PHE A 226 -13.31 1.32 15.78
N VAL A 227 -12.87 2.57 15.59
CA VAL A 227 -12.19 2.98 14.35
C VAL A 227 -10.90 2.18 14.12
N LYS A 228 -10.11 1.96 15.17
CA LYS A 228 -8.91 1.10 15.10
C LYS A 228 -9.26 -0.34 14.73
N ALA A 229 -10.28 -0.92 15.37
CA ALA A 229 -10.75 -2.27 15.07
C ALA A 229 -11.29 -2.38 13.63
N LEU A 230 -12.04 -1.37 13.17
CA LEU A 230 -12.54 -1.31 11.80
C LEU A 230 -11.39 -1.30 10.79
N LYS A 231 -10.38 -0.42 10.99
CA LYS A 231 -9.18 -0.36 10.15
C LYS A 231 -8.43 -1.68 10.14
N ALA A 232 -8.19 -2.30 11.30
CA ALA A 232 -7.50 -3.59 11.40
C ALA A 232 -8.24 -4.70 10.65
N ASN A 233 -9.57 -4.73 10.75
CA ASN A 233 -10.40 -5.70 10.04
C ASN A 233 -10.39 -5.46 8.51
N VAL A 234 -10.42 -4.20 8.06
CA VAL A 234 -10.26 -3.85 6.64
C VAL A 234 -8.89 -4.29 6.13
N ARG A 235 -7.82 -3.95 6.86
CA ARG A 235 -6.45 -4.33 6.50
C ARG A 235 -6.27 -5.85 6.41
N ARG A 236 -6.83 -6.61 7.35
CA ARG A 236 -6.85 -8.07 7.25
C ARG A 236 -7.62 -8.54 6.03
N ASN A 237 -8.76 -7.93 5.69
CA ASN A 237 -9.48 -8.33 4.49
C ASN A 237 -8.66 -8.11 3.22
N GLU A 238 -7.88 -7.03 3.13
CA GLU A 238 -6.95 -6.79 2.02
C GLU A 238 -5.82 -7.84 1.97
N LEU A 239 -5.28 -8.23 3.13
CA LEU A 239 -4.16 -9.18 3.21
C LEU A 239 -4.58 -10.63 3.02
N ALA A 240 -5.72 -11.01 3.59
CA ALA A 240 -6.20 -12.38 3.65
C ALA A 240 -7.10 -12.75 2.46
N HIS A 241 -7.79 -11.77 1.88
CA HIS A 241 -8.66 -12.01 0.73
C HIS A 241 -8.05 -11.40 -0.52
N ASN A 242 -7.78 -12.26 -1.50
CA ASN A 242 -7.50 -11.84 -2.86
C ASN A 242 -8.74 -12.19 -3.71
N PRO A 243 -9.83 -11.40 -3.62
CA PRO A 243 -11.08 -11.76 -4.26
C PRO A 243 -10.90 -11.78 -5.77
N PRO A 244 -11.60 -12.68 -6.48
CA PRO A 244 -11.63 -12.60 -7.92
C PRO A 244 -12.28 -11.29 -8.40
N PRO A 245 -12.04 -10.85 -9.65
CA PRO A 245 -12.66 -9.65 -10.21
C PRO A 245 -14.18 -9.64 -10.02
N ARG A 246 -14.69 -8.57 -9.42
CA ARG A 246 -16.13 -8.37 -9.20
C ARG A 246 -16.80 -7.87 -10.47
N LEU A 247 -17.78 -8.61 -10.99
CA LEU A 247 -18.46 -8.29 -12.26
C LEU A 247 -19.04 -6.86 -12.29
N ASP A 248 -19.54 -6.35 -11.16
CA ASP A 248 -20.09 -5.01 -11.04
C ASP A 248 -19.10 -3.89 -11.38
N ASN A 249 -17.80 -4.10 -11.13
CA ASN A 249 -16.76 -3.15 -11.50
C ASN A 249 -16.49 -3.11 -13.01
N TYR A 250 -16.93 -4.13 -13.75
CA TYR A 250 -16.73 -4.29 -15.18
C TYR A 250 -18.06 -4.23 -15.96
N LEU A 251 -19.14 -3.79 -15.32
CA LEU A 251 -20.42 -3.55 -15.99
C LEU A 251 -20.33 -2.28 -16.85
N LYS A 252 -20.55 -2.44 -18.14
CA LYS A 252 -20.74 -1.37 -19.12
C LYS A 252 -22.09 -0.68 -18.93
N PRO A 253 -22.29 0.54 -19.47
CA PRO A 253 -23.55 1.28 -19.34
C PRO A 253 -24.78 0.54 -19.87
N ASP A 254 -24.61 -0.32 -20.88
CA ASP A 254 -25.67 -1.17 -21.45
C ASP A 254 -26.00 -2.41 -20.60
N GLY A 255 -25.35 -2.55 -19.43
CA GLY A 255 -25.51 -3.69 -18.53
C GLY A 255 -24.76 -4.95 -18.97
N THR A 256 -23.97 -4.93 -20.04
CA THR A 256 -23.06 -6.03 -20.40
C THR A 256 -21.78 -6.01 -19.55
N VAL A 257 -21.11 -7.16 -19.45
CA VAL A 257 -19.86 -7.29 -18.70
C VAL A 257 -18.69 -7.18 -19.67
N ASP A 258 -17.67 -6.42 -19.30
CA ASP A 258 -16.41 -6.33 -20.03
C ASP A 258 -15.48 -7.51 -19.69
N TRP A 259 -15.73 -8.64 -20.37
CA TRP A 259 -15.01 -9.90 -20.15
C TRP A 259 -13.52 -9.83 -20.50
N ASP A 260 -13.13 -9.00 -21.47
CA ASP A 260 -11.72 -8.83 -21.85
C ASP A 260 -10.93 -8.13 -20.75
N SER A 261 -11.51 -7.10 -20.14
CA SER A 261 -10.92 -6.43 -18.97
C SER A 261 -10.80 -7.38 -17.77
N ILE A 262 -11.80 -8.24 -17.53
CA ILE A 262 -11.72 -9.27 -16.50
C ILE A 262 -10.61 -10.28 -16.81
N TRP A 263 -10.48 -10.70 -18.07
CA TRP A 263 -9.42 -11.61 -18.50
C TRP A 263 -8.02 -11.03 -18.26
N MET A 264 -7.84 -9.73 -18.53
CA MET A 264 -6.61 -9.01 -18.23
C MET A 264 -6.34 -8.95 -16.72
N ALA A 265 -7.34 -8.68 -15.90
CA ALA A 265 -7.19 -8.72 -14.43
C ALA A 265 -6.78 -10.12 -13.91
N CYS A 266 -7.29 -11.20 -14.52
CA CYS A 266 -6.85 -12.56 -14.24
C CYS A 266 -5.39 -12.80 -14.65
N LYS A 267 -4.95 -12.27 -15.80
CA LYS A 267 -3.54 -12.34 -16.23
C LYS A 267 -2.62 -11.61 -15.26
N ASP A 268 -3.00 -10.41 -14.82
CA ASP A 268 -2.21 -9.63 -13.87
C ASP A 268 -2.07 -10.34 -12.53
N THR A 269 -3.14 -10.97 -12.06
CA THR A 269 -3.11 -11.82 -10.86
C THR A 269 -2.13 -12.97 -11.03
N LYS A 270 -2.17 -13.68 -12.16
CA LYS A 270 -1.21 -14.76 -12.46
C LYS A 270 0.23 -14.25 -12.55
N ALA A 271 0.46 -13.06 -13.10
CA ALA A 271 1.79 -12.46 -13.17
C ALA A 271 2.33 -12.11 -11.77
N LYS A 272 1.48 -11.59 -10.87
CA LYS A 272 1.81 -11.39 -9.44
C LYS A 272 2.21 -12.70 -8.77
N LEU A 273 1.41 -13.76 -8.97
CA LEU A 273 1.70 -15.10 -8.43
C LEU A 273 3.03 -15.66 -8.94
N LYS A 274 3.34 -15.46 -10.23
CA LYS A 274 4.63 -15.89 -10.80
C LYS A 274 5.79 -15.17 -10.11
N ARG A 275 5.69 -13.85 -9.88
CA ARG A 275 6.73 -13.11 -9.15
C ARG A 275 6.94 -13.65 -7.74
N SER A 276 5.88 -14.00 -7.02
CA SER A 276 5.99 -14.61 -5.69
C SER A 276 6.65 -16.00 -5.74
N TYR A 277 6.36 -16.80 -6.77
CA TYR A 277 7.03 -18.08 -7.00
C TYR A 277 8.51 -17.92 -7.34
N ASP A 278 8.85 -17.00 -8.26
CA ASP A 278 10.24 -16.73 -8.66
C ASP A 278 11.10 -16.24 -7.48
N LYS A 279 10.47 -15.59 -6.47
CA LYS A 279 11.08 -15.17 -5.20
C LYS A 279 11.14 -16.28 -4.13
N GLY A 280 10.67 -17.49 -4.42
CA GLY A 280 10.63 -18.61 -3.48
C GLY A 280 9.57 -18.50 -2.37
N LEU A 281 8.63 -17.56 -2.48
CA LEU A 281 7.55 -17.38 -1.48
C LEU A 281 6.42 -18.42 -1.62
N LEU A 282 6.37 -19.10 -2.78
CA LEU A 282 5.40 -20.16 -3.06
C LEU A 282 6.15 -21.42 -3.49
N THR A 283 5.69 -22.56 -3.00
CA THR A 283 6.07 -23.85 -3.59
C THR A 283 5.44 -23.97 -4.98
N GLU A 284 6.05 -24.76 -5.87
CA GLU A 284 5.49 -25.02 -7.20
C GLU A 284 4.05 -25.53 -7.13
N SER A 285 3.77 -26.48 -6.22
CA SER A 285 2.43 -27.02 -6.00
C SER A 285 1.40 -25.95 -5.65
N ARG A 286 1.75 -24.98 -4.79
CA ARG A 286 0.86 -23.87 -4.40
C ARG A 286 0.68 -22.87 -5.52
N TYR A 287 1.76 -22.52 -6.22
CA TYR A 287 1.70 -21.65 -7.39
C TYR A 287 0.78 -22.23 -8.47
N MET A 288 0.95 -23.51 -8.82
CA MET A 288 0.14 -24.18 -9.83
C MET A 288 -1.33 -24.29 -9.41
N LEU A 289 -1.60 -24.65 -8.15
CA LEU A 289 -2.97 -24.71 -7.63
C LEU A 289 -3.68 -23.35 -7.75
N PHE A 290 -3.04 -22.26 -7.31
CA PHE A 290 -3.65 -20.93 -7.38
C PHE A 290 -3.85 -20.50 -8.84
N ARG A 291 -2.82 -20.64 -9.68
CA ARG A 291 -2.93 -20.33 -11.11
C ARG A 291 -4.11 -21.06 -11.77
N ASN A 292 -4.24 -22.37 -11.53
CA ASN A 292 -5.33 -23.18 -12.07
C ASN A 292 -6.70 -22.75 -11.51
N THR A 293 -6.75 -22.30 -10.25
CA THR A 293 -7.97 -21.78 -9.64
C THR A 293 -8.44 -20.50 -10.33
N VAL A 294 -7.52 -19.59 -10.68
CA VAL A 294 -7.85 -18.37 -11.45
C VAL A 294 -8.41 -18.73 -12.82
N ASP A 295 -7.78 -19.67 -13.53
CA ASP A 295 -8.25 -20.11 -14.85
C ASP A 295 -9.61 -20.82 -14.77
N THR A 296 -9.81 -21.65 -13.75
CA THR A 296 -11.09 -22.36 -13.50
C THR A 296 -12.19 -21.38 -13.15
N TRP A 297 -11.90 -20.38 -12.32
CA TRP A 297 -12.86 -19.32 -11.99
C TRP A 297 -13.31 -18.58 -13.25
N PHE A 298 -12.38 -18.13 -14.11
CA PHE A 298 -12.74 -17.44 -15.34
C PHE A 298 -13.58 -18.33 -16.27
N LYS A 299 -13.16 -19.59 -16.46
CA LYS A 299 -13.88 -20.59 -17.26
C LYS A 299 -15.28 -20.91 -16.74
N SER A 300 -15.53 -20.72 -15.45
CA SER A 300 -16.86 -20.89 -14.89
C SER A 300 -17.86 -19.85 -15.41
N TYR A 301 -17.37 -18.69 -15.89
CA TYR A 301 -18.16 -17.60 -16.45
C TYR A 301 -18.13 -17.53 -17.97
N VAL A 302 -16.98 -17.81 -18.59
CA VAL A 302 -16.76 -17.70 -20.04
C VAL A 302 -16.17 -19.00 -20.58
N SER A 303 -16.88 -19.65 -21.51
CA SER A 303 -16.45 -20.93 -22.09
C SER A 303 -15.50 -20.79 -23.29
N GLY A 304 -15.44 -19.60 -23.88
CA GLY A 304 -14.60 -19.27 -25.04
C GLY A 304 -15.01 -17.94 -25.65
N TRP A 305 -14.51 -17.67 -26.85
CA TRP A 305 -14.93 -16.54 -27.67
C TRP A 305 -15.53 -17.07 -28.98
N ASP A 306 -16.60 -16.45 -29.45
CA ASP A 306 -17.22 -16.78 -30.73
C ASP A 306 -16.38 -16.24 -31.92
N SER A 307 -16.82 -16.53 -33.15
CA SER A 307 -16.14 -16.07 -34.37
C SER A 307 -16.09 -14.54 -34.52
N ASN A 308 -16.92 -13.81 -33.78
CA ASN A 308 -16.98 -12.35 -33.80
C ASN A 308 -16.15 -11.72 -32.67
N GLY A 309 -15.46 -12.54 -31.87
CA GLY A 309 -14.70 -12.10 -30.72
C GLY A 309 -15.54 -11.81 -29.48
N ASN A 310 -16.80 -12.21 -29.43
CA ASN A 310 -17.62 -12.05 -28.22
C ASN A 310 -17.42 -13.23 -27.27
N ALA A 311 -17.39 -12.95 -25.97
CA ALA A 311 -17.34 -14.00 -24.96
C ALA A 311 -18.60 -14.88 -24.98
N VAL A 312 -18.41 -16.20 -24.99
CA VAL A 312 -19.48 -17.19 -24.87
C VAL A 312 -19.77 -17.42 -23.39
N GLU A 313 -20.74 -16.67 -22.87
CA GLU A 313 -21.17 -16.69 -21.48
C GLU A 313 -21.77 -18.05 -21.05
N THR A 314 -21.44 -18.50 -19.85
CA THR A 314 -22.09 -19.65 -19.21
C THR A 314 -23.36 -19.22 -18.46
N PRO A 315 -24.21 -20.16 -18.01
CA PRO A 315 -25.34 -19.82 -17.13
C PRO A 315 -24.93 -19.10 -15.83
N ALA A 316 -23.71 -19.35 -15.33
CA ALA A 316 -23.20 -18.67 -14.15
C ALA A 316 -22.91 -17.18 -14.42
N ALA A 317 -22.46 -16.83 -15.63
CA ALA A 317 -22.31 -15.44 -16.07
C ALA A 317 -23.62 -14.69 -16.10
N THR A 318 -24.68 -15.28 -16.65
CA THR A 318 -26.00 -14.65 -16.66
C THR A 318 -26.50 -14.36 -15.24
N LYS A 319 -26.37 -15.34 -14.33
CA LYS A 319 -26.74 -15.18 -12.91
C LYS A 319 -25.87 -14.12 -12.22
N GLY A 320 -24.56 -14.15 -12.46
CA GLY A 320 -23.60 -13.21 -11.90
C GLY A 320 -23.86 -11.77 -12.33
N LYS A 321 -24.13 -11.56 -13.63
CA LYS A 321 -24.48 -10.26 -14.23
C LYS A 321 -25.75 -9.68 -13.62
N LYS A 322 -26.82 -10.48 -13.49
CA LYS A 322 -28.05 -10.03 -12.81
C LYS A 322 -27.75 -9.54 -11.39
N GLY A 323 -27.02 -10.33 -10.61
CA GLY A 323 -26.63 -9.94 -9.26
C GLY A 323 -25.75 -8.67 -9.22
N ALA A 324 -24.92 -8.44 -10.23
CA ALA A 324 -24.09 -7.24 -10.34
C ALA A 324 -24.92 -5.98 -10.65
N ILE A 325 -25.91 -6.09 -11.54
CA ILE A 325 -26.85 -5.01 -11.85
C ILE A 325 -27.67 -4.64 -10.61
N ASP A 326 -28.21 -5.65 -9.92
CA ASP A 326 -29.00 -5.45 -8.70
C ASP A 326 -28.18 -4.75 -7.61
N ARG A 327 -26.88 -5.09 -7.46
CA ARG A 327 -25.96 -4.41 -6.54
C ARG A 327 -25.75 -2.94 -6.93
N LYS A 328 -25.41 -2.64 -8.19
CA LYS A 328 -25.23 -1.25 -8.66
C LYS A 328 -26.49 -0.40 -8.45
N ALA A 329 -27.66 -0.95 -8.73
CA ALA A 329 -28.93 -0.26 -8.53
C ALA A 329 -29.19 0.04 -7.03
N LYS A 330 -28.86 -0.90 -6.15
CA LYS A 330 -28.96 -0.70 -4.70
C LYS A 330 -28.00 0.37 -4.20
N ASP A 331 -26.75 0.36 -4.66
CA ASP A 331 -25.75 1.34 -4.27
C ASP A 331 -26.13 2.75 -4.73
N ALA A 332 -26.69 2.90 -5.94
CA ALA A 332 -27.18 4.20 -6.43
C ALA A 332 -28.36 4.74 -5.60
N LYS A 333 -29.25 3.86 -5.11
CA LYS A 333 -30.40 4.27 -4.29
C LYS A 333 -29.98 4.76 -2.89
N ALA A 334 -28.84 4.28 -2.38
CA ALA A 334 -28.32 4.66 -1.07
C ALA A 334 -27.73 6.08 -0.99
N MET A 335 -27.70 6.83 -2.11
CA MET A 335 -27.10 8.17 -2.19
C MET A 335 -28.02 9.33 -1.78
N SER A 336 -29.21 9.09 -1.22
CA SER A 336 -30.03 10.19 -0.66
C SER A 336 -29.47 10.62 0.70
N ALA A 337 -28.90 11.83 0.79
CA ALA A 337 -28.29 12.36 2.00
C ALA A 337 -29.29 12.37 3.18
N PRO A 338 -29.04 11.63 4.26
CA PRO A 338 -29.87 11.72 5.44
C PRO A 338 -29.52 12.96 6.27
N MET A 339 -30.49 13.46 7.03
CA MET A 339 -30.25 14.56 7.96
C MET A 339 -29.15 14.22 8.98
N PRO A 340 -28.21 15.15 9.25
CA PRO A 340 -27.23 14.98 10.32
C PRO A 340 -27.95 14.85 11.67
N LEU A 341 -27.44 13.98 12.54
CA LEU A 341 -28.04 13.75 13.86
C LEU A 341 -27.78 14.92 14.80
N SER A 342 -26.70 15.66 14.58
CA SER A 342 -26.34 16.84 15.35
C SER A 342 -25.70 17.92 14.47
N SER A 343 -26.12 19.17 14.69
CA SER A 343 -25.47 20.32 14.08
C SER A 343 -24.03 20.47 14.60
N TYR A 344 -23.17 21.12 13.82
CA TYR A 344 -21.82 21.46 14.28
C TYR A 344 -21.87 22.29 15.57
N LYS A 345 -20.90 22.02 16.46
CA LYS A 345 -20.52 22.84 17.61
C LYS A 345 -19.00 22.79 17.72
N LYS A 346 -18.38 23.86 18.23
CA LYS A 346 -16.92 23.89 18.44
C LYS A 346 -16.49 22.66 19.25
N GLY A 347 -15.50 21.94 18.73
CA GLY A 347 -14.96 20.73 19.33
C GLY A 347 -15.71 19.43 19.01
N LYS A 348 -16.76 19.45 18.17
CA LYS A 348 -17.56 18.25 17.80
C LYS A 348 -16.69 17.05 17.41
N TRP A 349 -15.62 17.28 16.67
CA TRP A 349 -14.78 16.23 16.08
C TRP A 349 -13.39 16.11 16.69
N ASP A 350 -13.09 16.79 17.80
CA ASP A 350 -11.73 16.82 18.37
C ASP A 350 -11.31 15.46 18.96
N GLY A 351 -12.26 14.64 19.41
CA GLY A 351 -12.00 13.29 19.91
C GLY A 351 -12.22 12.16 18.90
N THR A 352 -12.77 12.46 17.72
CA THR A 352 -13.28 11.42 16.79
C THR A 352 -12.73 11.48 15.38
N VAL A 353 -12.26 12.65 14.91
CA VAL A 353 -11.60 12.80 13.61
C VAL A 353 -10.13 13.14 13.85
N PRO A 354 -9.18 12.25 13.50
CA PRO A 354 -7.75 12.50 13.63
C PRO A 354 -7.35 13.81 12.94
N ARG A 355 -6.57 14.65 13.63
CA ARG A 355 -5.92 15.81 13.00
C ARG A 355 -4.82 15.31 12.07
N ALA A 356 -4.59 16.01 10.96
CA ALA A 356 -3.63 15.61 9.93
C ALA A 356 -2.19 15.44 10.46
N SER A 357 -1.86 16.00 11.63
CA SER A 357 -0.57 15.92 12.30
C SER A 357 -0.38 14.69 13.20
N GLY A 358 -1.20 13.64 13.07
CA GLY A 358 -1.22 12.49 13.97
C GLY A 358 -1.41 11.14 13.28
N LEU A 359 -0.83 10.97 12.08
CA LEU A 359 -0.61 9.66 11.45
C LEU A 359 0.88 9.38 11.39
#